data_AF-A0A551Y5I4-F1
#
_entry.id   AF-A0A551Y5I4-F1
#
_cell.length_a   1.000
_cell.length_b   1.000
_cell.length_c   1.000
_cell.angle_alpha   90.00
_cell.angle_beta   90.00
_cell.angle_gamma   90.00
#
_symmetry.space_group_name_H-M   'P 1'
#
loop_
_entity.id
_entity.type
_entity.pdbx_description
1 polymer ?
#
loop_
_entity_poly.entity_id
_entity_poly.type
_entity_poly.pdbx_seq_one_letter_code
_entity_poly.pdbx_strand_id
1 'polypeptide(L)' 'MSEEIFQQLGSINAASITLLYQQVALNKGLPFSVNIPNKTTEETFKKTDREEEMVSCQSAEDMFDKLGIYI' A
#
# COMPACT_ATOMS: atom_id res chain seq x y z
N MET A 1 10.31 14.39 -0.45
CA MET A 1 9.30 13.36 -0.13
C MET A 1 9.91 11.98 0.04
N SER A 2 10.79 11.50 -0.86
CA SER A 2 11.59 10.29 -0.58
C SER A 2 12.58 10.50 0.57
N GLU A 3 13.28 11.63 0.62
CA GLU A 3 14.28 11.93 1.67
C GLU A 3 13.70 11.97 3.09
N GLU A 4 12.49 12.49 3.32
CA GLU A 4 11.86 12.48 4.64
C GLU A 4 11.45 11.07 5.09
N ILE A 5 10.94 10.25 4.16
CA ILE A 5 10.68 8.83 4.41
C ILE A 5 11.99 8.11 4.72
N PHE A 6 13.08 8.43 4.02
CA PHE A 6 14.41 7.88 4.31
C PHE A 6 15.02 8.42 5.61
N GLN A 7 14.69 9.63 6.06
CA GLN A 7 15.09 10.14 7.39
C GLN A 7 14.35 9.41 8.51
N GLN A 8 13.05 9.16 8.36
CA GLN A 8 12.29 8.32 9.30
C GLN A 8 12.78 6.87 9.28
N LEU A 9 13.06 6.31 8.10
CA LEU A 9 13.71 4.99 7.95
C LEU A 9 15.16 4.98 8.43
N GLY A 10 15.84 6.12 8.50
CA GLY A 10 17.17 6.27 9.13
C GLY A 10 17.13 6.05 10.65
N SER A 11 15.93 6.00 11.24
CA SER A 11 15.69 5.53 12.61
C SER A 11 15.48 4.00 12.69
N ILE A 12 15.62 3.26 11.59
CA ILE A 12 15.78 1.81 11.63
C ILE A 12 17.06 1.53 12.42
N ASN A 13 16.87 1.07 13.66
CA ASN A 13 17.97 0.63 14.50
C ASN A 13 18.66 -0.59 13.85
N ALA A 14 19.89 -0.90 14.28
CA ALA A 14 20.65 -2.04 13.77
C ALA A 14 19.87 -3.36 13.85
N ALA A 15 18.98 -3.52 14.83
CA ALA A 15 18.16 -4.72 14.98
C ALA A 15 17.14 -4.89 13.83
N SER A 16 16.49 -3.82 13.40
CA SER A 16 15.57 -3.84 12.26
C SER A 16 16.30 -4.13 10.95
N ILE A 17 17.53 -3.64 10.76
CA ILE A 17 18.39 -4.00 9.62
C ILE A 17 18.70 -5.50 9.65
N THR A 18 19.11 -6.03 10.81
CA THR A 18 19.39 -7.47 10.98
C THR A 18 18.16 -8.32 10.66
N LEU A 19 16.98 -7.93 11.11
CA LEU A 19 15.72 -8.63 10.81
C LEU A 19 15.40 -8.65 9.31
N LEU A 20 15.63 -7.54 8.59
CA LEU A 20 15.46 -7.49 7.14
C LEU A 20 16.42 -8.44 6.41
N TYR A 21 17.69 -8.48 6.83
CA TYR A 21 18.66 -9.44 6.27
C TYR A 21 18.28 -10.90 6.54
N GLN A 22 17.76 -11.20 7.73
CA GLN A 22 17.24 -12.53 8.05
C GLN A 22 16.06 -12.91 7.17
N GLN A 23 15.12 -11.99 6.93
CA GLN A 23 14.00 -12.20 6.01
C GLN A 23 14.45 -12.49 4.58
N VAL A 24 15.44 -11.75 4.08
CA VAL A 24 16.04 -11.99 2.75
C VAL A 24 16.72 -13.35 2.70
N ALA A 25 17.49 -13.72 3.73
CA ALA A 25 18.21 -14.99 3.80
C ALA A 25 17.25 -16.20 3.84
N LEU A 26 16.17 -16.10 4.63
CA LEU A 26 15.18 -17.16 4.78
C LEU A 26 14.32 -17.34 3.52
N ASN A 27 13.84 -16.24 2.95
CA ASN A 27 12.86 -16.27 1.86
C ASN A 27 13.48 -16.14 0.46
N LYS A 28 14.80 -15.92 0.36
CA LYS A 28 15.54 -15.69 -0.89
C LYS A 28 14.87 -14.65 -1.80
N GLY A 29 14.31 -13.61 -1.19
CA GLY A 29 13.50 -12.61 -1.85
C GLY A 29 13.51 -11.30 -1.07
N LEU A 30 12.79 -10.30 -1.58
CA LEU A 30 12.70 -9.02 -0.90
C LEU A 30 11.93 -9.17 0.42
N PRO A 31 12.33 -8.43 1.48
CA PRO A 31 11.71 -8.54 2.79
C PRO A 31 10.33 -7.85 2.86
N PHE A 32 9.80 -7.46 1.70
CA PHE A 32 8.49 -6.87 1.50
C PHE A 32 7.98 -7.31 0.12
N SER A 33 6.66 -7.41 -0.01
CA SER A 33 6.01 -7.74 -1.27
C SER A 33 6.21 -6.61 -2.29
N VAL A 34 6.79 -6.94 -3.45
CA VAL A 34 6.86 -5.99 -4.57
C VAL A 34 5.60 -6.14 -5.42
N ASN A 35 4.63 -5.27 -5.16
CA ASN A 35 3.41 -5.20 -5.96
C ASN A 35 3.60 -4.12 -7.03
N ILE A 36 4.10 -4.50 -8.20
CA ILE A 36 4.08 -3.61 -9.38
C ILE A 36 2.63 -3.55 -9.87
N PRO A 37 1.98 -2.37 -9.86
CA PRO A 37 0.62 -2.25 -10.38
C PRO A 37 0.56 -2.77 -11.81
N ASN A 38 -0.46 -3.57 -12.11
CA ASN A 38 -0.79 -3.86 -13.51
C ASN A 38 -1.39 -2.61 -14.15
N LYS A 39 -1.52 -2.61 -15.48
CA LYS A 39 -2.05 -1.46 -16.23
C LYS A 39 -3.41 -0.98 -15.70
N THR A 40 -4.31 -1.91 -15.37
CA THR A 40 -5.63 -1.59 -14.82
C THR A 40 -5.52 -0.88 -13.48
N THR A 41 -4.73 -1.41 -12.55
CA THR A 41 -4.49 -0.81 -11.23
C THR A 41 -3.87 0.58 -11.36
N GLU A 42 -2.89 0.75 -12.25
CA GLU A 42 -2.25 2.05 -12.51
C GLU A 42 -3.26 3.09 -13.06
N GLU A 43 -4.08 2.70 -14.04
CA GLU A 43 -5.11 3.56 -14.61
C GLU A 43 -6.18 3.94 -13.59
N THR A 44 -6.63 2.99 -12.76
CA THR A 44 -7.58 3.26 -11.67
C THR A 44 -7.03 4.31 -10.70
N PHE A 45 -5.78 4.16 -10.23
CA PHE A 45 -5.16 5.15 -9.35
C PHE A 45 -5.08 6.53 -10.00
N LYS A 46 -4.66 6.61 -11.27
CA LYS A 46 -4.62 7.89 -12.00
C LYS A 46 -5.98 8.58 -12.09
N LYS A 47 -7.08 7.83 -12.22
CA LYS A 47 -8.44 8.38 -12.22
C LYS A 47 -8.84 8.87 -10.84
N THR A 48 -8.57 8.07 -9.80
CA THR A 48 -8.81 8.46 -8.41
C THR A 48 -8.06 9.73 -8.02
N ASP A 49 -6.80 9.88 -8.44
CA ASP A 49 -5.98 11.08 -8.20
C ASP A 49 -6.57 12.34 -8.88
N ARG A 50 -7.37 12.16 -9.94
CA ARG A 50 -8.12 13.23 -10.63
C ARG A 50 -9.56 13.37 -10.13
N GLU A 51 -9.92 12.69 -9.05
CA GLU A 51 -11.28 12.61 -8.50
C GLU A 51 -12.33 12.07 -9.49
N GLU A 52 -11.88 11.32 -10.51
CA GLU A 52 -12.74 10.67 -11.49
C GLU A 52 -13.22 9.31 -10.96
N GLU A 53 -14.44 8.92 -11.33
CA GLU A 53 -15.03 7.60 -11.01
C GLU A 53 -15.09 7.28 -9.50
N MET A 54 -15.09 8.32 -8.64
CA MET A 54 -15.23 8.16 -7.19
C MET A 54 -16.70 8.10 -6.76
N VAL A 55 -16.99 7.23 -5.80
CA VAL A 55 -18.31 7.12 -5.16
C VAL A 55 -18.17 7.52 -3.69
N SER A 56 -18.85 8.60 -3.28
CA SER A 56 -18.88 9.03 -1.88
C SER A 56 -19.82 8.15 -1.06
N CYS A 57 -19.43 7.85 0.18
CA CYS A 57 -20.25 7.10 1.13
C CYS A 57 -20.37 7.88 2.44
N GLN A 58 -21.57 7.90 3.03
CA GLN A 58 -21.87 8.65 4.26
C GLN A 58 -21.56 7.85 5.52
N SER A 59 -21.58 6.52 5.44
CA SER A 59 -21.23 5.60 6.52
C SER A 59 -20.68 4.29 5.96
N ALA A 60 -20.24 3.39 6.84
CA ALA A 60 -19.83 2.05 6.45
C ALA A 60 -21.01 1.25 5.88
N GLU A 61 -22.20 1.39 6.48
CA GLU A 61 -23.44 0.75 5.99
C GLU A 61 -23.77 1.21 4.56
N ASP A 62 -23.74 2.51 4.29
CA ASP A 62 -23.95 3.07 2.94
C ASP A 62 -22.90 2.57 1.92
N MET A 63 -21.66 2.36 2.35
CA MET A 63 -20.62 1.75 1.51
C MET A 63 -20.95 0.29 1.16
N PHE A 64 -21.37 -0.51 2.14
CA PHE A 64 -21.72 -1.92 1.91
C PHE A 64 -22.93 -2.06 0.99
N ASP A 65 -23.97 -1.23 1.20
CA ASP A 65 -25.15 -1.16 0.33
C ASP A 65 -24.76 -0.83 -1.13
N LYS A 66 -23.90 0.18 -1.34
CA LYS A 66 -23.41 0.57 -2.67
C LYS A 66 -22.53 -0.48 -3.34
N LEU A 67 -21.82 -1.29 -2.55
CA LEU A 67 -21.02 -2.42 -3.03
C LEU A 67 -21.87 -3.68 -3.30
N GLY A 68 -23.16 -3.68 -2.92
CA GLY A 68 -24.03 -4.86 -3.01
C GLY A 68 -23.62 -5.98 -2.06
N ILE A 69 -22.94 -5.64 -0.96
CA ILE A 69 -22.54 -6.57 0.09
C ILE A 69 -23.49 -6.39 1.27
N TYR A 70 -24.17 -7.45 1.68
CA TYR A 70 -25.06 -7.43 2.84
C TYR A 70 -24.35 -8.12 4.02
N ILE A 71 -24.24 -7.41 5.14
CA ILE A 71 -23.61 -7.89 6.38
C ILE A 71 -24.64 -7.92 7.49
#